data_AF-A0A526V9M8-F1
#
_entry.id   AF-A0A526V9M8-F1
#
_cell.length_a   1.000
_cell.length_b   1.000
_cell.length_c   1.000
_cell.angle_alpha   90.00
_cell.angle_beta   90.00
_cell.angle_gamma   90.00
#
_symmetry.space_group_name_H-M   'P 1'
#
loop_
_entity.id
_entity.type
_entity.pdbx_description
1 polymer ?
#
loop_
_entity_poly.entity_id
_entity_poly.type
_entity_poly.pdbx_seq_one_letter_code
_entity_poly.pdbx_strand_id
1 'polypeptide(L)' 'MARVKRGVTSHAKHKKVLKAAKGFYGRRKNT' A
#
# COMPACT_ATOMS: atom_id res chain seq x y z
N MET A 1 6.11 15.06 23.35
CA MET A 1 5.35 14.11 22.51
C MET A 1 6.25 12.94 22.15
N ALA A 2 5.80 11.70 22.39
CA ALA A 2 6.58 10.52 22.02
C ALA A 2 6.58 10.32 20.49
N ARG A 3 7.74 10.02 19.91
CA ARG A 3 7.86 9.72 18.46
C ARG A 3 7.31 8.32 18.19
N VAL A 4 6.13 8.25 17.56
CA VAL A 4 5.54 6.96 17.16
C VAL A 4 6.13 6.52 15.81
N LYS A 5 6.82 5.38 15.79
CA LYS A 5 7.37 4.79 14.56
C LYS A 5 6.24 4.18 13.74
N ARG A 6 6.24 4.42 12.41
CA ARG A 6 5.14 3.98 11.51
C ARG A 6 5.04 2.45 11.33
N GLY A 7 6.10 1.71 11.63
CA GLY A 7 6.12 0.24 11.52
C GLY A 7 5.64 -0.24 10.15
N VAL A 8 4.80 -1.28 10.15
CA VAL A 8 4.28 -1.95 8.95
C VAL A 8 3.00 -1.34 8.38
N THR A 9 2.46 -0.29 9.01
CA THR A 9 1.16 0.29 8.65
C THR A 9 1.12 0.82 7.21
N SER A 10 2.21 1.43 6.73
CA SER A 10 2.31 1.91 5.34
C SER A 10 2.33 0.76 4.34
N HIS A 11 3.10 -0.31 4.63
CA HIS A 11 3.19 -1.48 3.76
C HIS A 11 1.86 -2.22 3.62
N ALA A 12 1.13 -2.36 4.73
CA ALA A 12 -0.19 -2.97 4.73
C ALA A 12 -1.20 -2.17 3.90
N LYS A 13 -1.16 -0.83 3.98
CA LYS A 13 -2.03 0.05 3.17
C LYS A 13 -1.77 -0.10 1.68
N HIS A 14 -0.51 -0.14 1.25
CA HIS A 14 -0.17 -0.30 -0.18
C HIS A 14 -0.63 -1.65 -0.72
N LYS A 15 -0.40 -2.74 0.03
CA LYS A 15 -0.88 -4.07 -0.35
C LYS A 15 -2.40 -4.15 -0.49
N LYS A 16 -3.15 -3.42 0.35
CA LYS A 16 -4.62 -3.35 0.24
C LYS A 16 -5.07 -2.75 -1.09
N VAL A 17 -4.45 -1.64 -1.50
CA VAL A 17 -4.77 -0.95 -2.76
C VAL A 17 -4.36 -1.79 -3.97
N LEU A 18 -3.13 -2.32 -3.98
CA LEU A 18 -2.65 -3.19 -5.06
C LEU A 18 -3.50 -4.45 -5.22
N LYS A 19 -4.01 -5.01 -4.12
CA LYS A 19 -4.93 -6.15 -4.17
C LYS A 19 -6.26 -5.79 -4.84
N ALA A 20 -6.78 -4.58 -4.59
CA ALA A 20 -8.00 -4.10 -5.22
C ALA A 20 -7.78 -3.70 -6.69
N ALA A 21 -6.59 -3.24 -7.06
CA ALA A 21 -6.22 -2.84 -8.42
C ALA A 21 -5.85 -4.01 -9.35
N LYS A 22 -5.98 -5.27 -8.89
CA LYS A 22 -5.72 -6.45 -9.73
C LYS A 22 -6.66 -6.46 -10.92
N GLY A 23 -6.09 -6.51 -12.13
CA GLY A 23 -6.82 -6.46 -13.40
C GLY A 23 -6.71 -5.13 -14.13
N PHE A 24 -6.17 -4.07 -13.49
CA PHE A 24 -5.90 -2.81 -14.19
C PHE A 24 -4.71 -2.91 -15.14
N TYR A 25 -4.75 -2.12 -16.22
CA TYR A 25 -3.73 -2.11 -17.26
C TYR A 25 -2.46 -1.36 -16.83
N GLY A 26 -1.30 -1.88 -17.23
CA GLY A 26 0.00 -1.22 -17.08
C GLY A 26 0.38 -0.92 -15.62
N ARG A 27 0.88 0.29 -15.36
CA ARG A 27 1.39 0.70 -14.02
C ARG A 27 0.31 0.78 -12.95
N ARG A 28 -0.97 0.88 -13.31
CA ARG A 28 -2.09 1.06 -12.36
C ARG A 28 -2.30 -0.11 -11.39
N LYS A 29 -1.76 -1.30 -11.67
CA LYS A 29 -1.85 -2.49 -10.80
C LYS A 29 -0.59 -2.79 -9.99
N ASN A 30 0.51 -2.06 -10.22
CA ASN A 30 1.85 -2.41 -9.72
C ASN A 30 2.48 -1.35 -8.80
N THR A 31 1.94 -0.13 -8.75
CA THR A 31 2.41 0.98 -7.89
C THR A 31 1.43 1.28 -6.79
#